data_AF-A0A849EID9-F1
#
_entry.id   AF-A0A849EID9-F1
#
_cell.length_a   1.000
_cell.length_b   1.000
_cell.length_c   1.000
_cell.angle_alpha   90.00
_cell.angle_beta   90.00
_cell.angle_gamma   90.00
#
_symmetry.space_group_name_H-M   'P 1'
#
loop_
_entity.id
_entity.type
_entity.pdbx_description
1 polymer ?
#
loop_
_entity_poly.entity_id
_entity_poly.type
_entity_poly.pdbx_seq_one_letter_code
_entity_poly.pdbx_strand_id
1 'polypeptide(L)'
;RVACPDRPVLAMAGDYGVQYTINELGTAAELAKPLIILLWNNDALGQIRDDMVDKGIQPNAVTLINPDFAALAKAYNCDAIRPQTLDELTSAIKTGLAAERPVVIEVRPAIVKG
;
A
#
# COMPACT_ATOMS: atom_id res chain seq x y z
N ARG A 1 -11.81 1.22 -10.61
CA ARG A 1 -12.50 0.34 -11.61
C ARG A 1 -13.81 0.95 -12.12
N VAL A 2 -13.83 2.24 -12.48
CA VAL A 2 -15.05 2.91 -12.98
C VAL A 2 -15.11 2.85 -14.51
N ALA A 3 -14.02 3.24 -15.18
CA ALA A 3 -13.93 3.23 -16.64
C ALA A 3 -13.86 1.82 -17.26
N CYS A 4 -13.27 0.85 -16.56
CA CYS A 4 -13.18 -0.55 -16.99
C CYS A 4 -13.58 -1.46 -15.82
N PRO A 5 -14.88 -1.72 -15.61
CA PRO A 5 -15.37 -2.47 -14.45
C PRO A 5 -14.88 -3.93 -14.43
N ASP A 6 -14.79 -4.56 -15.59
CA ASP A 6 -14.46 -5.99 -15.72
C ASP A 6 -12.96 -6.30 -15.66
N ARG A 7 -12.12 -5.26 -15.72
CA ARG A 7 -10.67 -5.41 -15.61
C ARG A 7 -10.23 -5.29 -14.15
N PRO A 8 -9.50 -6.27 -13.60
CA PRO A 8 -8.89 -6.11 -12.29
C PRO A 8 -7.93 -4.91 -12.28
N VAL A 9 -7.91 -4.18 -11.17
CA VAL A 9 -7.01 -3.04 -10.97
C VAL A 9 -6.32 -3.18 -9.63
N LEU A 10 -5.01 -2.96 -9.64
CA LEU A 10 -4.18 -2.84 -8.46
C LEU A 10 -3.47 -1.48 -8.55
N ALA A 11 -3.53 -0.71 -7.47
CA ALA A 11 -2.76 0.52 -7.30
C ALA A 11 -1.54 0.23 -6.43
N MET A 12 -0.36 0.70 -6.84
CA MET A 12 0.85 0.64 -6.02
C MET A 12 1.18 2.03 -5.50
N ALA A 13 1.48 2.14 -4.20
CA ALA A 13 1.87 3.39 -3.57
C ALA A 13 2.91 3.15 -2.48
N GLY A 14 3.76 4.14 -2.22
CA GLY A 14 4.59 4.17 -1.02
C GLY A 14 3.79 4.54 0.23
N ASP A 15 4.29 4.18 1.40
CA ASP A 15 3.80 4.59 2.74
C ASP A 15 3.49 6.08 2.90
N TYR A 16 4.33 6.98 2.40
CA TYR A 16 4.02 8.41 2.40
C TYR A 16 3.15 8.84 1.22
N GLY A 17 3.34 8.21 0.07
CA GLY A 17 2.56 8.51 -1.13
C GLY A 17 1.07 8.29 -0.90
N VAL A 18 0.70 7.18 -0.25
CA VAL A 18 -0.71 6.86 0.03
C VAL A 18 -1.36 7.85 1.00
N GLN A 19 -0.59 8.45 1.92
CA GLN A 19 -1.13 9.36 2.94
C GLN A 19 -1.74 10.63 2.34
N TYR A 20 -1.28 11.07 1.17
CA TYR A 20 -1.86 12.22 0.46
C TYR A 20 -3.31 12.01 0.02
N THR A 21 -3.74 10.75 -0.13
CA THR A 21 -5.07 10.39 -0.63
C THR A 21 -5.69 9.25 0.17
N ILE A 22 -5.28 9.06 1.43
CA ILE A 22 -5.71 7.90 2.23
C ILE A 22 -7.22 7.89 2.50
N ASN A 23 -7.84 9.07 2.50
CA ASN A 23 -9.28 9.23 2.65
C ASN A 23 -10.09 8.60 1.50
N GLU A 24 -9.50 8.42 0.31
CA GLU A 24 -10.17 7.80 -0.84
C GLU A 24 -10.40 6.29 -0.65
N LEU A 25 -9.81 5.67 0.38
CA LEU A 25 -10.24 4.35 0.83
C LEU A 25 -11.73 4.33 1.20
N GLY A 26 -12.25 5.42 1.78
CA GLY A 26 -13.67 5.56 2.07
C GLY A 26 -14.53 5.50 0.81
N THR A 27 -14.17 6.26 -0.22
CA THR A 27 -14.86 6.23 -1.52
C THR A 27 -14.77 4.85 -2.18
N ALA A 28 -13.60 4.20 -2.12
CA ALA A 28 -13.46 2.84 -2.63
C ALA A 28 -14.39 1.85 -1.91
N ALA A 29 -14.54 1.98 -0.60
CA ALA A 29 -15.43 1.16 0.21
C ALA A 29 -16.91 1.44 -0.08
N GLU A 30 -17.32 2.70 -0.19
CA GLU A 30 -18.69 3.10 -0.54
C GLU A 30 -19.12 2.57 -1.91
N LEU A 31 -18.21 2.58 -2.88
CA LEU A 31 -18.50 2.06 -4.23
C LEU A 31 -18.55 0.53 -4.28
N ALA A 32 -18.16 -0.17 -3.21
CA ALA A 32 -18.13 -1.63 -3.11
C ALA A 32 -17.45 -2.30 -4.31
N LYS A 33 -16.34 -1.72 -4.78
CA LYS A 33 -15.57 -2.26 -5.91
C LYS A 33 -14.31 -2.96 -5.40
N PRO A 34 -13.98 -4.16 -5.91
CA PRO A 34 -12.73 -4.82 -5.54
C PRO A 34 -11.55 -4.03 -6.09
N LEU A 35 -10.79 -3.38 -5.21
CA LEU A 35 -9.58 -2.63 -5.52
C LEU A 35 -8.47 -3.08 -4.58
N ILE A 36 -7.33 -3.44 -5.14
CA ILE A 36 -6.14 -3.76 -4.36
C ILE A 36 -5.27 -2.51 -4.27
N ILE A 37 -4.92 -2.11 -3.05
CA ILE A 37 -3.91 -1.09 -2.78
C ILE A 37 -2.69 -1.82 -2.24
N LEU A 38 -1.67 -1.97 -3.08
CA LEU A 38 -0.38 -2.53 -2.68
C LEU A 38 0.49 -1.41 -2.11
N LEU A 39 0.61 -1.39 -0.79
CA LEU A 39 1.32 -0.38 -0.03
C LEU A 39 2.75 -0.84 0.23
N TRP A 40 3.72 -0.20 -0.42
CA TRP A 40 5.14 -0.42 -0.13
C TRP A 40 5.58 0.44 1.05
N ASN A 41 5.73 -0.20 2.21
CA ASN A 41 6.12 0.46 3.46
C ASN A 41 7.60 0.21 3.77
N ASN A 42 8.43 1.20 3.46
CA ASN A 42 9.86 1.21 3.77
C ASN A 42 10.24 2.25 4.84
N ASP A 43 9.24 2.77 5.57
CA ASP A 43 9.34 3.75 6.66
C ASP A 43 10.10 5.04 6.24
N ALA A 44 10.03 5.42 4.96
CA ALA A 44 10.74 6.58 4.43
C ALA A 44 10.13 7.17 3.15
N LEU A 45 10.43 8.45 2.88
CA LEU A 45 10.39 9.03 1.53
C LEU A 45 11.58 8.45 0.72
N GLY A 46 11.49 7.15 0.41
CA GLY A 46 12.62 6.32 0.00
C GLY A 46 13.42 6.88 -1.17
N GLN A 47 12.75 7.28 -2.26
CA GLN A 47 13.43 7.86 -3.42
C GLN A 47 14.20 9.14 -3.06
N ILE A 48 13.61 10.04 -2.27
CA ILE A 48 14.26 11.30 -1.87
C ILE A 48 15.45 11.00 -0.94
N ARG A 49 15.28 10.07 0.01
CA ARG A 49 16.35 9.62 0.90
C ARG A 49 17.53 9.08 0.10
N ASP A 50 17.27 8.18 -0.83
CA ASP A 50 18.30 7.50 -1.61
C ASP A 50 19.04 8.52 -2.51
N ASP A 51 18.32 9.45 -3.15
CA ASP A 51 18.90 10.57 -3.91
C ASP A 51 19.78 11.50 -3.05
N MET A 52 19.42 11.74 -1.78
CA MET A 52 20.24 12.52 -0.85
C MET A 52 21.55 11.80 -0.55
N VAL A 53 21.47 10.51 -0.20
CA VAL A 53 22.65 9.69 0.10
C VAL A 53 23.60 9.64 -1.10
N ASP A 54 23.07 9.39 -2.30
CA ASP A 54 23.86 9.31 -3.53
C ASP A 54 24.58 10.63 -3.86
N LYS A 55 24.03 11.76 -3.42
CA LYS A 55 24.65 13.10 -3.57
C LYS A 55 25.53 13.50 -2.39
N GLY A 56 25.75 12.61 -1.42
CA GLY A 56 26.51 12.91 -0.20
C GLY A 56 25.80 13.89 0.75
N ILE A 57 24.49 14.08 0.59
CA ILE A 57 23.66 14.91 1.47
C ILE A 57 23.19 14.02 2.62
N GLN A 58 23.38 14.48 3.86
CA GLN A 58 22.84 13.79 5.03
C GLN A 58 21.30 13.75 4.95
N PRO A 59 20.67 12.56 5.00
CA PRO A 59 19.22 12.45 4.97
C PRO A 59 18.54 13.29 6.05
N ASN A 60 17.60 14.14 5.66
CA ASN A 60 16.85 14.99 6.57
C ASN A 60 15.37 15.04 6.19
N ALA A 61 14.47 14.92 7.16
CA ALA A 61 13.01 14.94 6.98
C ALA A 61 12.47 13.89 5.97
N VAL A 62 13.19 12.78 5.79
CA VAL A 62 12.84 11.69 4.85
C VAL A 62 12.58 10.35 5.54
N THR A 63 12.71 10.29 6.86
CA THR A 63 12.31 9.16 7.70
C THR A 63 11.32 9.70 8.71
N LEU A 64 10.11 9.14 8.76
CA LEU A 64 9.07 9.62 9.66
C LEU A 64 8.35 8.43 10.32
N ILE A 65 7.44 8.75 11.23
CA ILE A 65 6.64 7.75 11.94
C ILE A 65 5.38 7.49 11.11
N ASN A 66 5.22 6.26 10.64
CA ASN A 66 4.03 5.84 9.92
C ASN A 66 2.88 5.47 10.87
N PRO A 67 1.61 5.67 10.46
CA PRO A 67 0.46 5.14 11.17
C PRO A 67 0.34 3.61 11.00
N ASP A 68 -0.53 2.99 11.79
CA ASP A 68 -0.98 1.62 11.52
C ASP A 68 -1.92 1.62 10.30
N PHE A 69 -1.36 1.31 9.13
CA PHE A 69 -2.11 1.27 7.88
C PHE A 69 -3.20 0.18 7.87
N ALA A 70 -3.01 -0.93 8.60
CA ALA A 70 -4.02 -1.97 8.69
C ALA A 70 -5.22 -1.49 9.53
N ALA A 71 -4.96 -0.75 10.61
CA ALA A 71 -6.01 -0.11 11.40
C ALA A 71 -6.76 0.96 10.58
N LEU A 72 -6.04 1.80 9.82
CA LEU A 72 -6.65 2.79 8.93
C LEU A 72 -7.52 2.15 7.85
N ALA A 73 -7.05 1.10 7.18
CA ALA A 73 -7.83 0.38 6.18
C ALA A 73 -9.14 -0.15 6.78
N LYS A 74 -9.07 -0.78 7.96
CA LYS A 74 -10.26 -1.26 8.69
C LYS A 74 -11.21 -0.12 9.06
N ALA A 75 -10.69 1.02 9.50
CA ALA A 75 -11.50 2.20 9.83
C ALA A 75 -12.27 2.74 8.61
N TYR A 76 -11.71 2.61 7.41
CA TYR A 76 -12.38 2.92 6.14
C TYR A 76 -13.20 1.77 5.56
N ASN A 77 -13.51 0.72 6.33
CA ASN A 77 -14.30 -0.42 5.85
C ASN A 77 -13.59 -1.18 4.69
N CYS A 78 -12.26 -1.20 4.68
CA CYS A 78 -11.43 -2.01 3.78
C CYS A 78 -10.80 -3.19 4.53
N ASP A 79 -10.42 -4.24 3.80
CA ASP A 79 -9.62 -5.32 4.36
C ASP A 79 -8.13 -4.96 4.38
N ALA A 80 -7.36 -5.61 5.25
CA ALA A 80 -5.92 -5.41 5.36
C ALA A 80 -5.17 -6.74 5.47
N ILE A 81 -4.12 -6.91 4.67
CA ILE A 81 -3.26 -8.10 4.66
C ILE A 81 -1.79 -7.65 4.71
N ARG A 82 -0.97 -8.31 5.52
CA ARG A 82 0.47 -8.02 5.65
C ARG A 82 1.31 -9.29 5.40
N PRO A 83 1.59 -9.63 4.12
CA PRO A 83 2.40 -10.81 3.81
C PRO A 83 3.83 -10.67 4.34
N GLN A 84 4.40 -11.77 4.81
CA GLN A 84 5.77 -11.89 5.30
C GLN A 84 6.71 -12.52 4.25
N THR A 85 6.16 -13.21 3.25
CA THR A 85 6.92 -13.91 2.19
C THR A 85 6.35 -13.62 0.80
N LEU A 86 7.16 -13.78 -0.26
CA LEU A 86 6.69 -13.58 -1.65
C LEU A 86 5.51 -14.50 -2.02
N ASP A 87 5.48 -15.72 -1.47
CA ASP A 87 4.38 -16.66 -1.64
C ASP A 87 3.09 -16.17 -0.95
N GLU A 88 3.23 -15.60 0.26
CA GLU A 88 2.10 -14.95 0.95
C GLU A 88 1.63 -13.70 0.20
N LEU A 89 2.53 -12.92 -0.41
CA LEU A 89 2.14 -11.78 -1.24
C LEU A 89 1.37 -12.24 -2.47
N THR A 90 1.84 -13.29 -3.14
CA THR A 90 1.12 -13.89 -4.28
C THR A 90 -0.28 -14.35 -3.86
N SER A 91 -0.39 -14.96 -2.69
CA SER A 91 -1.66 -15.39 -2.11
C SER A 91 -2.55 -14.21 -1.74
N ALA A 92 -2.00 -13.14 -1.15
CA ALA A 92 -2.72 -11.94 -0.79
C ALA A 92 -3.29 -11.21 -2.02
N ILE A 93 -2.53 -11.13 -3.11
CA ILE A 93 -3.02 -10.57 -4.38
C ILE A 93 -4.18 -11.40 -4.92
N LYS A 94 -4.08 -12.73 -4.93
CA LYS A 94 -5.18 -13.62 -5.37
C LYS A 94 -6.44 -13.42 -4.52
N THR A 95 -6.29 -13.33 -3.19
CA THR A 95 -7.39 -13.02 -2.28
C THR A 95 -8.01 -11.66 -2.59
N GLY A 96 -7.21 -10.62 -2.78
CA GLY A 96 -7.70 -9.27 -3.11
C GLY A 96 -8.41 -9.19 -4.47
N LEU A 97 -8.00 -10.00 -5.45
CA LEU A 97 -8.66 -10.06 -6.76
C LEU A 97 -10.06 -10.67 -6.68
N ALA A 98 -10.31 -11.55 -5.70
CA ALA A 98 -11.58 -12.21 -5.46
C ALA A 98 -12.43 -11.52 -4.37
N ALA A 99 -11.90 -10.50 -3.70
CA ALA A 99 -12.59 -9.81 -2.61
C ALA A 99 -13.79 -9.01 -3.11
N GLU A 100 -14.77 -8.78 -2.25
CA GLU A 100 -15.92 -7.90 -2.54
C GLU A 100 -15.69 -6.46 -2.07
N ARG A 101 -14.61 -6.25 -1.31
CA ARG A 101 -14.24 -4.99 -0.67
C ARG A 101 -12.83 -4.58 -1.08
N PRO A 102 -12.45 -3.30 -0.99
CA PRO A 102 -11.08 -2.89 -1.21
C PRO A 102 -10.15 -3.55 -0.19
N VAL A 103 -8.95 -3.92 -0.63
CA VAL A 103 -7.95 -4.57 0.21
C VAL A 103 -6.66 -3.78 0.17
N VAL A 104 -6.15 -3.40 1.34
CA VAL A 104 -4.81 -2.84 1.50
C VAL A 104 -3.85 -3.98 1.80
N ILE A 105 -2.88 -4.22 0.91
CA ILE A 105 -1.82 -5.19 1.11
C ILE A 105 -0.54 -4.40 1.47
N GLU A 106 -0.17 -4.41 2.74
CA GLU A 106 1.04 -3.75 3.23
C GLU A 106 2.26 -4.66 3.06
N VAL A 107 3.22 -4.22 2.25
CA VAL A 107 4.45 -4.94 1.94
C VAL A 107 5.64 -4.20 2.53
N ARG A 108 6.51 -4.92 3.23
CA ARG A 108 7.76 -4.39 3.76
C ARG A 108 8.97 -4.94 3.00
N PRO A 109 10.08 -4.18 2.88
CA PRO A 109 11.30 -4.63 2.18
C PRO A 109 11.89 -5.96 2.65
N ALA A 110 11.59 -6.41 3.88
CA ALA A 110 12.06 -7.69 4.39
C ALA A 110 11.63 -8.88 3.51
N ILE A 111 10.50 -8.78 2.82
CA ILE A 111 9.94 -9.85 1.98
C ILE A 111 10.80 -10.20 0.75
N VAL A 112 11.61 -9.25 0.26
CA VAL A 112 12.47 -9.43 -0.93
C VAL A 112 13.92 -9.75 -0.57
N LYS A 113 14.26 -9.75 0.72
CA LYS A 113 15.58 -10.10 1.23
C LYS A 113 15.57 -11.57 1.65
N GLY A 114 15.55 -12.45 0.65
CA GLY A 114 15.83 -13.89 0.83
C GLY A 114 17.32 -14.13 1.02
#